data_AF-A0A177KLX1-F1
#
_entry.id   AF-A0A177KLX1-F1
#
_cell.length_a   1.000
_cell.length_b   1.000
_cell.length_c   1.000
_cell.angle_alpha   90.00
_cell.angle_beta   90.00
_cell.angle_gamma   90.00
#
_symmetry.space_group_name_H-M   'P 1'
#
loop_
_entity.id
_entity.type
_entity.pdbx_description
1 polymer ?
#
loop_
_entity_poly.entity_id
_entity_poly.type
_entity_poly.pdbx_seq_one_letter_code
_entity_poly.pdbx_strand_id
1 'polypeptide(L)'
;MPAPYATIGDIRNTAAHLAAVSDATLTLIMSDAALEVDGLELIEKYQGELYKEKLTRYLTIHLATLKPQEVVKEKLDVLERTYKSEAGLSGLSATVYGQEYERMVKEYTVSTDHNKVVFF
;
A
#
# COMPACT_ATOMS: atom_id res chain seq x y z
N MET A 1 15.68 -2.85 -13.44
CA MET A 1 14.69 -2.34 -12.46
C MET A 1 15.43 -2.10 -11.16
N PRO A 2 15.25 -0.96 -10.47
CA PRO A 2 15.77 -0.81 -9.12
C PRO A 2 15.17 -1.89 -8.22
N ALA A 3 15.95 -2.42 -7.28
CA ALA A 3 15.47 -3.42 -6.34
C ALA A 3 14.34 -2.80 -5.49
N PRO A 4 13.26 -3.53 -5.17
CA PRO A 4 12.24 -3.01 -4.28
C PRO A 4 12.89 -2.72 -2.93
N TYR A 5 12.65 -1.53 -2.39
CA TYR A 5 13.21 -1.15 -1.09
C TYR A 5 12.76 -2.11 0.03
N ALA A 6 11.55 -2.68 -0.11
CA ALA A 6 10.95 -3.64 0.82
C ALA A 6 11.03 -5.08 0.29
N THR A 7 10.96 -6.07 1.19
CA THR A 7 10.89 -7.49 0.82
C THR A 7 9.48 -8.05 1.03
N ILE A 8 9.12 -9.13 0.30
CA ILE A 8 7.86 -9.86 0.50
C ILE A 8 7.71 -10.32 1.96
N GLY A 9 8.83 -10.70 2.60
CA GLY A 9 8.86 -11.07 4.02
C GLY A 9 8.39 -9.93 4.91
N ASP A 10 8.90 -8.71 4.70
CA ASP A 10 8.52 -7.54 5.48
C ASP A 10 7.05 -7.15 5.28
N ILE A 11 6.56 -7.26 4.05
CA ILE A 11 5.13 -7.05 3.74
C ILE A 11 4.27 -8.00 4.58
N ARG A 12 4.56 -9.31 4.53
CA ARG A 12 3.77 -10.34 5.24
C ARG A 12 3.92 -10.26 6.76
N ASN A 13 5.11 -9.90 7.25
CA ASN A 13 5.35 -9.69 8.68
C ASN A 13 4.58 -8.48 9.22
N THR A 14 4.43 -7.43 8.40
CA THR A 14 3.66 -6.23 8.77
C THR A 14 2.16 -6.46 8.64
N ALA A 15 1.74 -7.24 7.65
CA ALA A 15 0.34 -7.46 7.29
C ALA A 15 0.06 -8.94 7.02
N ALA A 16 -0.18 -9.70 8.09
CA ALA A 16 -0.34 -11.16 8.03
C ALA A 16 -1.51 -11.62 7.14
N HIS A 17 -2.54 -10.79 6.93
CA HIS A 17 -3.67 -11.11 6.05
C HIS A 17 -3.27 -11.24 4.57
N LEU A 18 -2.10 -10.74 4.18
CA LEU A 18 -1.56 -10.87 2.83
C LEU A 18 -0.81 -12.19 2.59
N ALA A 19 -0.77 -13.11 3.55
CA ALA A 19 -0.11 -14.41 3.39
C ALA A 19 -0.65 -15.22 2.21
N ALA A 20 -1.92 -15.04 1.84
CA ALA A 20 -2.57 -15.72 0.72
C ALA A 20 -2.32 -15.06 -0.66
N VAL A 21 -1.73 -13.86 -0.71
CA VAL A 21 -1.42 -13.17 -1.97
C VAL A 21 -0.16 -13.77 -2.56
N SER A 22 -0.19 -14.10 -3.86
CA SER A 22 0.95 -14.73 -4.54
C SER A 22 2.18 -13.80 -4.56
N ASP A 23 3.38 -14.39 -4.55
CA ASP A 23 4.63 -13.64 -4.62
C ASP A 23 4.73 -12.81 -5.91
N ALA A 24 4.21 -13.32 -7.04
CA ALA A 24 4.19 -12.60 -8.31
C ALA A 24 3.29 -11.36 -8.24
N THR A 25 2.10 -11.50 -7.64
CA THR A 25 1.18 -10.38 -7.42
C THR A 25 1.79 -9.34 -6.47
N LEU A 26 2.40 -9.77 -5.37
CA LEU A 26 3.07 -8.86 -4.44
C LEU A 26 4.25 -8.14 -5.10
N THR A 27 5.05 -8.85 -5.89
CA THR A 27 6.20 -8.26 -6.61
C THR A 27 5.75 -7.16 -7.57
N LEU A 28 4.65 -7.37 -8.29
CA LEU A 28 4.08 -6.36 -9.17
C LEU A 28 3.64 -5.12 -8.38
N ILE A 29 2.85 -5.32 -7.31
CA ILE A 29 2.35 -4.21 -6.47
C ILE A 29 3.51 -3.46 -5.80
N MET A 30 4.54 -4.17 -5.35
CA MET A 30 5.74 -3.58 -4.77
C MET A 30 6.51 -2.73 -5.78
N SER A 31 6.54 -3.14 -7.05
CA SER A 31 7.19 -2.39 -8.11
C SER A 31 6.44 -1.09 -8.41
N ASP A 32 5.11 -1.16 -8.50
CA ASP A 32 4.25 0.02 -8.66
C ASP A 32 4.42 0.99 -7.48
N ALA A 33 4.37 0.47 -6.25
CA ALA A 33 4.55 1.28 -5.05
C ALA A 33 5.95 1.93 -4.97
N ALA A 34 7.00 1.23 -5.39
CA ALA A 34 8.36 1.79 -5.41
C ALA A 34 8.49 2.95 -6.41
N LEU A 35 7.84 2.85 -7.58
CA LEU A 35 7.81 3.93 -8.58
C LEU A 35 7.12 5.18 -8.03
N GLU A 36 5.99 5.02 -7.35
CA GLU A 36 5.28 6.15 -6.69
C GLU A 36 6.16 6.81 -5.62
N VAL A 37 6.88 6.01 -4.82
CA VAL A 37 7.77 6.52 -3.77
C VAL A 37 9.00 7.21 -4.34
N ASP A 38 9.59 6.71 -5.42
CA ASP A 38 10.72 7.36 -6.08
C ASP A 38 10.35 8.70 -6.74
N GLY A 39 9.06 8.92 -7.04
CA GLY A 39 8.54 10.20 -7.51
C GLY A 39 8.40 11.27 -6.42
N LEU A 40 8.57 10.92 -5.13
CA LEU A 40 8.42 11.87 -4.01
C LEU A 40 9.67 12.74 -3.83
N GLU A 41 9.44 14.04 -3.62
CA GLU A 41 10.48 14.97 -3.17
C GLU A 41 10.60 14.94 -1.65
N LEU A 42 11.49 14.08 -1.16
CA LEU A 42 11.75 13.90 0.28
C LEU A 42 12.72 14.97 0.80
N ILE A 43 12.46 15.51 2.00
CA ILE A 43 13.42 16.36 2.70
C ILE A 43 14.70 15.57 3.00
N GLU A 44 15.84 16.26 3.05
CA GLU A 44 17.19 15.65 3.12
C GLU A 44 17.32 14.52 4.17
N LYS A 45 16.79 14.74 5.39
CA LYS A 45 16.80 13.76 6.48
C LYS A 45 16.12 12.42 6.12
N TYR A 46 15.16 12.42 5.20
CA TYR A 46 14.34 11.27 4.84
C TYR A 46 14.65 10.70 3.45
N GLN A 47 15.69 11.16 2.77
CA GLN A 47 16.08 10.64 1.45
C GLN A 47 16.72 9.25 1.49
N GLY A 48 17.10 8.76 2.68
CA GLY A 48 17.72 7.45 2.84
C GLY A 48 16.78 6.28 2.51
N GLU A 49 17.38 5.17 2.06
CA GLU A 49 16.65 3.96 1.64
C GLU A 49 15.70 3.41 2.70
N LEU A 50 16.01 3.59 3.99
CA LEU A 50 15.15 3.16 5.10
C LEU A 50 13.75 3.80 5.06
N TYR A 51 13.65 5.08 4.70
CA TYR A 51 12.36 5.78 4.66
C TYR A 51 11.61 5.45 3.39
N LYS A 52 12.31 5.31 2.27
CA LYS A 52 11.74 4.81 1.01
C LYS A 52 11.21 3.39 1.13
N GLU A 53 11.91 2.52 1.86
CA GLU A 53 11.45 1.19 2.24
C GLU A 53 10.13 1.26 2.98
N LYS A 54 10.08 2.04 4.06
CA LYS A 54 8.89 2.15 4.90
C LYS A 54 7.69 2.69 4.13
N LEU A 55 7.88 3.71 3.30
CA LEU A 55 6.84 4.24 2.40
C LEU A 55 6.36 3.17 1.42
N THR A 56 7.28 2.49 0.75
CA THR A 56 6.98 1.43 -0.23
C THR A 56 6.21 0.28 0.42
N ARG A 57 6.62 -0.16 1.60
CA ARG A 57 5.97 -1.23 2.36
C ARG A 57 4.52 -0.89 2.70
N TYR A 58 4.27 0.29 3.27
CA TYR A 58 2.92 0.69 3.67
C TYR A 58 2.01 0.92 2.47
N LEU A 59 2.51 1.53 1.39
CA LEU A 59 1.77 1.68 0.15
C LEU A 59 1.45 0.33 -0.50
N THR A 60 2.41 -0.59 -0.55
CA THR A 60 2.21 -1.96 -1.04
C THR A 60 1.09 -2.66 -0.28
N ILE A 61 1.14 -2.62 1.06
CA ILE A 61 0.14 -3.27 1.91
C ILE A 61 -1.23 -2.64 1.69
N HIS A 62 -1.32 -1.32 1.59
CA HIS A 62 -2.56 -0.61 1.29
C HIS A 62 -3.16 -1.10 -0.04
N LEU A 63 -2.39 -1.06 -1.13
CA LEU A 63 -2.84 -1.47 -2.46
C LEU A 63 -3.21 -2.96 -2.52
N ALA A 64 -2.43 -3.83 -1.88
CA ALA A 64 -2.71 -5.26 -1.81
C ALA A 64 -3.94 -5.59 -0.94
N THR A 65 -4.26 -4.73 0.02
CA THR A 65 -5.48 -4.85 0.84
C THR A 65 -6.71 -4.35 0.09
N LEU A 66 -6.57 -3.30 -0.73
CA LEU A 66 -7.65 -2.74 -1.54
C LEU A 66 -7.99 -3.57 -2.76
N LYS A 67 -7.00 -4.21 -3.42
CA LYS A 67 -7.27 -5.08 -4.55
C LYS A 67 -8.24 -6.19 -4.08
N PRO A 68 -9.49 -6.19 -4.58
CA PRO A 68 -10.44 -7.22 -4.21
C PRO A 68 -9.85 -8.57 -4.61
N GLN A 69 -9.95 -9.52 -3.68
CA GLN A 69 -9.84 -10.95 -3.94
C GLN A 69 -10.50 -11.27 -5.28
N GLU A 70 -9.73 -11.72 -6.28
CA GLU A 70 -10.32 -12.42 -7.41
C GLU A 70 -11.21 -13.52 -6.81
N VAL A 71 -12.50 -13.44 -7.12
CA VAL A 71 -13.48 -14.44 -6.71
C VAL A 71 -13.11 -15.73 -7.43
N VAL A 72 -12.61 -16.74 -6.71
CA VAL A 72 -12.38 -18.09 -7.28
C VAL A 72 -13.30 -19.15 -6.68
N LYS A 73 -14.13 -18.84 -5.67
CA LYS A 73 -15.08 -19.83 -5.14
C LYS A 73 -16.44 -19.79 -5.83
N GLU A 74 -16.57 -20.72 -6.77
CA GLU A 74 -17.81 -21.33 -7.23
C GLU A 74 -18.56 -21.98 -6.04
N LYS A 75 -19.89 -21.86 -6.03
CA LYS A 75 -20.78 -22.34 -4.97
C LYS A 75 -20.66 -23.86 -4.76
N LEU A 76 -20.38 -24.27 -3.53
CA LEU A 76 -20.96 -25.48 -2.92
C LEU A 76 -21.74 -24.99 -1.70
N ASP A 77 -22.99 -25.40 -1.67
CA ASP A 77 -24.12 -24.89 -0.88
C ASP A 77 -23.76 -24.56 0.58
N VAL A 78 -24.25 -23.40 1.07
CA VAL A 78 -24.25 -22.95 2.49
C VAL A 78 -22.96 -22.31 3.06
N LEU A 79 -22.50 -21.18 2.50
CA LEU A 79 -21.74 -20.20 3.31
C LEU A 79 -21.98 -18.76 2.81
N GLU A 80 -22.67 -17.95 3.62
CA GLU A 80 -22.95 -16.54 3.35
C GLU A 80 -21.91 -15.67 4.09
N ARG A 81 -21.02 -15.00 3.35
CA ARG A 81 -20.11 -13.99 3.91
C ARG A 81 -20.69 -12.61 3.67
N THR A 82 -21.14 -11.96 4.74
CA THR A 82 -21.48 -10.53 4.70
C THR A 82 -20.20 -9.73 4.92
N TYR A 83 -19.70 -9.08 3.88
CA TYR A 83 -18.66 -8.06 4.02
C TYR A 83 -19.35 -6.75 4.38
N LYS A 84 -18.97 -6.11 5.50
CA LYS A 84 -19.36 -4.71 5.75
C LYS A 84 -18.72 -3.87 4.65
N SER A 85 -19.51 -3.35 3.72
CA SER A 85 -19.05 -2.19 2.95
C SER A 85 -19.12 -0.99 3.88
N GLU A 86 -17.97 -0.52 4.35
CA GLU A 86 -17.90 0.78 5.01
C GLU A 86 -18.15 1.84 3.93
N ALA A 87 -19.41 2.22 3.76
CA ALA A 87 -19.77 3.37 2.96
C ALA A 87 -19.09 4.61 3.56
N GLY A 88 -18.05 5.12 2.89
CA GLY A 88 -17.44 6.41 3.22
C GLY A 88 -15.92 6.50 3.16
N LEU A 89 -15.17 5.39 3.09
CA LEU A 89 -13.71 5.42 3.02
C LEU A 89 -13.21 5.08 1.60
N SER A 90 -12.41 5.96 1.02
CA SER A 90 -11.82 5.82 -0.32
C SER A 90 -10.37 6.32 -0.34
N GLY A 91 -9.59 5.87 -1.33
CA GLY A 91 -8.17 6.20 -1.45
C GLY A 91 -7.40 5.77 -0.19
N LEU A 92 -6.41 6.57 0.24
CA LEU A 92 -5.55 6.26 1.37
C LEU A 92 -6.31 6.07 2.71
N SER A 93 -7.49 6.67 2.86
CA SER A 93 -8.31 6.53 4.08
C SER A 93 -8.91 5.13 4.25
N ALA A 94 -8.98 4.33 3.17
CA ALA A 94 -9.66 3.04 3.15
C ALA A 94 -8.94 1.92 3.93
N THR A 95 -7.67 2.11 4.32
CA THR A 95 -6.99 1.18 5.22
C THR A 95 -6.10 1.93 6.21
N VAL A 96 -5.86 1.35 7.37
CA VAL A 96 -4.90 1.87 8.36
C VAL A 96 -3.50 2.04 7.77
N TYR A 97 -3.13 1.20 6.80
CA TYR A 97 -1.84 1.29 6.12
C TYR A 97 -1.75 2.48 5.17
N GLY A 98 -2.86 2.82 4.49
CA GLY A 98 -2.93 4.01 3.66
C GLY A 98 -2.89 5.29 4.49
N GLN A 99 -3.54 5.30 5.64
CA GLN A 99 -3.48 6.42 6.59
C GLN A 99 -2.06 6.64 7.14
N GLU A 100 -1.35 5.57 7.50
CA GLU A 100 0.05 5.67 7.93
C GLU A 100 0.99 6.09 6.79
N TYR A 101 0.76 5.62 5.56
CA TYR A 101 1.48 6.12 4.38
C TYR A 101 1.25 7.63 4.20
N GLU A 102 0.00 8.09 4.27
CA GLU A 102 -0.34 9.52 4.18
C GLU A 102 0.36 10.35 5.27
N ARG A 103 0.36 9.86 6.53
CA ARG A 103 1.04 10.50 7.65
C ARG A 103 2.54 10.64 7.37
N MET A 104 3.18 9.58 6.86
CA MET A 104 4.61 9.60 6.51
C MET A 104 4.91 10.53 5.35
N VAL A 105 4.09 10.55 4.29
CA VAL A 105 4.28 11.49 3.17
C VAL A 105 4.23 12.92 3.68
N LYS A 106 3.22 13.29 4.48
CA LYS A 106 3.11 14.62 5.10
C LYS A 106 4.32 15.00 5.96
N GLU A 107 4.93 14.02 6.62
CA GLU A 107 6.11 14.24 7.47
C GLU A 107 7.41 14.29 6.65
N TYR A 108 7.50 13.51 5.57
CA TYR A 108 8.77 13.25 4.88
C TYR A 108 8.99 14.11 3.65
N THR A 109 7.94 14.68 3.05
CA THR A 109 8.07 15.54 1.88
C THR A 109 8.21 17.01 2.29
N VAL A 110 8.80 17.80 1.39
CA VAL A 110 8.75 19.26 1.54
C VAL A 110 7.27 19.66 1.54
N SER A 111 6.80 20.36 2.57
CA SER A 111 5.43 20.87 2.62
C SER A 111 5.21 21.85 1.48
N THR A 112 4.67 21.39 0.35
CA THR A 112 4.07 22.27 -0.64
C THR A 112 2.70 22.65 -0.11
N ASP A 113 2.65 23.63 0.80
CA ASP A 113 1.45 24.45 0.84
C ASP A 113 1.24 24.94 -0.61
N HIS A 114 0.05 24.64 -1.17
CA HIS A 114 -0.46 24.99 -2.51
C HIS A 114 -0.21 24.03 -3.69
N ASN A 115 -0.66 22.77 -3.62
CA ASN A 115 -1.66 22.27 -4.58
C ASN A 115 -2.12 20.86 -4.21
N LYS A 116 -3.43 20.61 -4.32
CA LYS A 116 -4.03 19.29 -4.16
C LYS A 116 -3.41 18.33 -5.18
N VAL A 117 -2.57 17.39 -4.72
CA VAL A 117 -2.32 16.15 -5.46
C VAL A 117 -3.57 15.30 -5.30
N VAL A 118 -4.39 15.29 -6.33
CA VAL A 118 -5.54 14.38 -6.43
C VAL A 118 -4.98 13.02 -6.84
N PHE A 119 -5.00 12.07 -5.91
CA PHE A 119 -4.84 10.65 -6.27
C PHE A 119 -6.20 10.18 -6.82
N PHE A 120 -6.21 9.79 -8.10
CA PHE A 120 -7.38 9.26 -8.82
C PHE A 120 -7.67 7.81 -8.46
#